data_AF-A0A3D1UVN9-F1
#
_entry.id   AF-A0A3D1UVN9-F1
#
_cell.length_a   1.000
_cell.length_b   1.000
_cell.length_c   1.000
_cell.angle_alpha   90.00
_cell.angle_beta   90.00
_cell.angle_gamma   90.00
#
_symmetry.space_group_name_H-M   'P 1'
#
loop_
_entity.id
_entity.type
_entity.pdbx_description
1 polymer ?
#
loop_
_entity_poly.entity_id
_entity_poly.type
_entity_poly.pdbx_seq_one_letter_code
_entity_poly.pdbx_strand_id
1 'polypeptide(L)'
;MGLLDGVKGAIAEASIKRNKEQQRIFEYLTEDPHGCFKKWMTDQEFAMLVEKKLDALKLKDKALGRIGLDIDEVSEIPPVNFVDFVMEDAYVKKTEFGDYVSNYIQSTWIFFSSTQVYLYIYTFWLDRDKKKEETFEYFYKDITAMSTSFRESRTKSVLTYKKGGCFGRQKVSLANTEIIETTNFQIIVPGDKLWVSMKGIEQNETCVQAMKQKLREKKNN
;
A
#
# COMPACT_ATOMS: atom_id res chain seq x y z
N MET A 1 0.71 21.13 16.09
CA MET A 1 1.65 19.99 16.18
C MET A 1 3.02 20.54 16.51
N GLY A 2 3.42 20.41 17.77
CA GLY A 2 4.55 21.14 18.33
C GLY A 2 5.88 20.46 18.04
N LEU A 3 6.97 21.23 18.12
CA LEU A 3 8.36 20.81 17.94
C LEU A 3 8.71 19.48 18.66
N LEU A 4 8.07 19.22 19.81
CA LEU A 4 8.27 18.02 20.64
C LEU A 4 7.72 16.72 20.00
N ASP A 5 6.64 16.79 19.23
CA ASP A 5 6.08 15.62 18.54
C ASP A 5 6.97 15.21 17.36
N GLY A 6 7.54 16.20 16.65
CA GLY A 6 8.50 15.97 15.57
C GLY A 6 9.80 15.33 16.07
N VAL A 7 10.30 15.72 17.24
CA VAL A 7 11.51 15.13 17.84
C VAL A 7 11.27 13.68 18.27
N LYS A 8 10.11 13.37 18.87
CA LYS A 8 9.74 11.98 19.22
C LYS A 8 9.63 11.08 17.99
N GLY A 9 8.99 11.57 16.91
CA GLY A 9 8.89 10.84 15.64
C GLY A 9 10.25 10.56 15.00
N ALA A 10 11.16 11.53 15.01
CA ALA A 10 12.51 11.37 14.47
C ALA A 10 13.36 10.36 15.28
N ILE A 11 13.27 10.37 16.61
CA ILE A 11 13.97 9.40 17.46
C ILE A 11 13.44 7.98 17.24
N ALA A 12 12.12 7.82 17.15
CA ALA A 12 11.51 6.53 16.86
C ALA A 12 12.00 5.97 15.51
N GLU A 13 12.10 6.82 14.49
CA GLU A 13 12.54 6.42 13.16
C GLU A 13 14.03 6.04 13.09
N ALA A 14 14.87 6.78 13.81
CA ALA A 14 16.30 6.50 13.92
C ALA A 14 16.59 5.19 14.68
N SER A 15 15.66 4.73 15.51
CA SER A 15 15.80 3.49 16.27
C SER A 15 15.51 2.21 15.47
N ILE A 16 14.99 2.35 14.24
CA ILE A 16 14.60 1.22 13.41
C ILE A 16 15.83 0.51 12.86
N LYS A 17 16.02 -0.73 13.29
CA LYS A 17 17.05 -1.62 12.74
C LYS A 17 16.61 -2.10 11.36
N ARG A 18 17.37 -1.69 10.34
CA ARG A 18 17.17 -2.11 8.95
C ARG A 18 18.27 -3.08 8.55
N ASN A 19 17.90 -4.18 7.90
CA ASN A 19 18.87 -5.01 7.20
C ASN A 19 19.38 -4.30 5.93
N LYS A 20 20.37 -4.87 5.23
CA LYS A 20 20.98 -4.23 4.05
C LYS A 20 19.97 -3.89 2.94
N GLU A 21 18.99 -4.75 2.70
CA GLU A 21 17.96 -4.53 1.67
C GLU A 21 16.99 -3.43 2.10
N GLN A 22 16.49 -3.50 3.33
CA GLN A 22 15.62 -2.49 3.94
C GLN A 22 16.27 -1.11 3.97
N GLN A 23 17.57 -1.06 4.27
CA GLN A 23 18.36 0.18 4.24
C GLN A 23 18.44 0.74 2.81
N ARG A 24 18.69 -0.12 1.80
CA ARG A 24 18.74 0.31 0.41
C ARG A 24 17.39 0.84 -0.10
N ILE A 25 16.28 0.26 0.36
CA ILE A 25 14.92 0.74 0.07
C ILE A 25 14.64 2.09 0.75
N PHE A 26 15.00 2.22 2.02
CA PHE A 26 14.87 3.48 2.73
C PHE A 26 15.64 4.60 2.02
N GLU A 27 16.90 4.36 1.65
CA GLU A 27 17.73 5.32 0.91
C GLU A 27 17.14 5.64 -0.47
N TYR A 28 16.64 4.65 -1.21
CA TYR A 28 15.98 4.85 -2.50
C TYR A 28 14.80 5.82 -2.43
N LEU A 29 14.02 5.75 -1.36
CA LEU A 29 12.81 6.57 -1.16
C LEU A 29 13.10 7.94 -0.53
N THR A 30 14.25 8.10 0.13
CA THR A 30 14.51 9.28 0.99
C THR A 30 15.72 10.11 0.58
N GLU A 31 16.58 9.59 -0.29
CA GLU A 31 17.82 10.24 -0.70
C GLU A 31 17.92 10.40 -2.23
N ASP A 32 18.43 11.56 -2.66
CA ASP A 32 18.83 11.76 -4.05
C ASP A 32 20.16 11.05 -4.33
N PRO A 33 20.33 10.40 -5.50
CA PRO A 33 21.59 9.79 -5.88
C PRO A 33 22.76 10.77 -5.81
N HIS A 34 23.78 10.42 -5.02
CA HIS A 34 24.97 11.25 -4.84
C HIS A 34 26.24 10.40 -4.65
N GLY A 35 27.39 11.00 -4.96
CA GLY A 35 28.71 10.36 -4.86
C GLY A 35 28.98 9.34 -5.98
N CYS A 36 30.21 9.35 -6.51
CA CYS A 36 30.55 8.56 -7.71
C CYS A 36 30.77 7.05 -7.44
N PHE A 37 30.79 6.60 -6.19
CA PHE A 37 31.19 5.23 -5.82
C PHE A 37 30.07 4.36 -5.23
N LYS A 38 28.87 4.92 -4.98
CA LYS A 38 27.71 4.16 -4.46
C LYS A 38 26.80 3.77 -5.61
N LYS A 39 26.47 2.47 -5.74
CA LYS A 39 25.43 2.01 -6.68
C LYS A 39 24.06 2.24 -6.05
N TRP A 40 23.33 3.22 -6.58
CA TRP A 40 21.97 3.55 -6.16
C TRP A 40 20.96 2.53 -6.72
N MET A 41 19.84 2.35 -6.01
CA MET A 41 18.73 1.55 -6.51
C MET A 41 18.01 2.31 -7.63
N THR A 42 17.74 1.62 -8.74
CA THR A 42 16.94 2.16 -9.85
C THR A 42 15.44 1.87 -9.65
N ASP A 43 14.57 2.57 -10.37
CA ASP A 43 13.12 2.34 -10.32
C ASP A 43 12.76 0.92 -10.78
N GLN A 44 13.46 0.39 -11.79
CA GLN A 44 13.30 -1.00 -12.23
C GLN A 44 13.75 -2.01 -11.16
N GLU A 45 14.91 -1.80 -10.52
CA GLU A 45 15.36 -2.67 -9.42
C GLU A 45 14.38 -2.66 -8.25
N PHE A 46 13.79 -1.51 -7.93
CA PHE A 46 12.77 -1.39 -6.89
C PHE A 46 11.49 -2.15 -7.26
N ALA A 47 10.96 -1.97 -8.48
CA ALA A 47 9.77 -2.66 -8.96
C ALA A 47 9.94 -4.20 -8.92
N MET A 48 11.07 -4.71 -9.43
CA MET A 48 11.38 -6.15 -9.39
C MET A 48 11.50 -6.69 -7.96
N LEU A 49 12.05 -5.91 -7.04
CA LEU A 49 12.15 -6.29 -5.63
C LEU A 49 10.76 -6.40 -4.99
N VAL A 50 9.88 -5.44 -5.28
CA VAL A 50 8.51 -5.42 -4.77
C VAL A 50 7.70 -6.61 -5.28
N GLU A 51 7.76 -6.88 -6.59
CA GLU A 51 7.12 -8.03 -7.22
C GLU A 51 7.58 -9.35 -6.59
N LYS A 52 8.90 -9.53 -6.47
CA LYS A 52 9.48 -10.73 -5.83
C LYS A 52 9.01 -10.91 -4.38
N LYS A 53 8.87 -9.82 -3.61
CA LYS A 53 8.36 -9.88 -2.23
C LYS A 53 6.89 -10.28 -2.19
N LEU A 54 6.05 -9.74 -3.07
CA LEU A 54 4.64 -10.11 -3.18
C LEU A 54 4.48 -11.59 -3.56
N ASP A 55 5.22 -12.06 -4.55
CA ASP A 55 5.15 -13.43 -5.04
C ASP A 55 5.58 -14.46 -4.00
N ALA A 56 6.55 -14.12 -3.16
CA ALA A 56 7.04 -14.97 -2.08
C ALA A 56 6.00 -15.15 -0.96
N LEU A 57 5.05 -14.22 -0.81
CA LEU A 57 4.07 -14.26 0.27
C LEU A 57 2.90 -15.22 0.03
N LYS A 58 2.67 -15.64 -1.23
CA LYS A 58 1.57 -16.55 -1.61
C LYS A 58 0.23 -16.13 -1.01
N LEU A 59 -0.10 -14.85 -1.20
CA LEU A 59 -1.19 -14.19 -0.46
C LEU A 59 -2.59 -14.75 -0.76
N LYS A 60 -2.83 -15.33 -1.93
CA LYS A 60 -4.11 -15.97 -2.24
C LYS A 60 -4.35 -17.18 -1.32
N ASP A 61 -3.41 -18.11 -1.26
CA ASP A 61 -3.51 -19.32 -0.44
C ASP A 61 -3.60 -18.95 1.04
N LYS A 62 -2.80 -17.95 1.44
CA LYS A 62 -2.86 -17.41 2.79
C LYS A 62 -4.21 -16.79 3.10
N ALA A 63 -4.82 -16.06 2.16
CA ALA A 63 -6.14 -15.46 2.32
C ALA A 63 -7.21 -16.54 2.49
N LEU A 64 -7.22 -17.56 1.63
CA LEU A 64 -8.14 -18.70 1.72
C LEU A 64 -8.01 -19.40 3.09
N GLY A 65 -6.77 -19.67 3.53
CA GLY A 65 -6.53 -20.25 4.85
C GLY A 65 -6.93 -19.36 6.03
N ARG A 66 -7.00 -18.04 5.85
CA ARG A 66 -7.44 -17.08 6.88
C ARG A 66 -8.96 -16.94 6.94
N ILE A 67 -9.63 -16.94 5.80
CA ILE A 67 -11.10 -16.88 5.74
C ILE A 67 -11.74 -18.25 6.05
N GLY A 68 -10.98 -19.34 5.89
CA GLY A 68 -11.41 -20.70 6.25
C GLY A 68 -12.36 -21.33 5.23
N LEU A 69 -12.24 -20.95 3.96
CA LEU A 69 -13.08 -21.43 2.87
C LEU A 69 -12.24 -21.97 1.71
N ASP A 70 -12.78 -22.97 1.04
CA ASP A 70 -12.21 -23.48 -0.19
C ASP A 70 -12.50 -22.54 -1.36
N ILE A 71 -11.62 -22.57 -2.37
CA ILE A 71 -11.75 -21.68 -3.54
C ILE A 71 -13.10 -21.85 -4.25
N ASP A 72 -13.63 -23.07 -4.28
CA ASP A 72 -14.90 -23.42 -4.93
C ASP A 72 -16.12 -22.83 -4.19
N GLU A 73 -15.97 -22.50 -2.91
CA GLU A 73 -17.02 -21.86 -2.10
C GLU A 73 -17.08 -20.34 -2.31
N VAL A 74 -16.03 -19.76 -2.90
CA VAL A 74 -15.82 -18.30 -2.98
C VAL A 74 -15.45 -17.79 -4.38
N SER A 75 -15.85 -18.54 -5.42
CA SER A 75 -15.57 -18.26 -6.83
C SER A 75 -16.81 -17.89 -7.66
N GLU A 76 -17.82 -17.28 -7.05
CA GLU A 76 -19.03 -16.84 -7.75
C GLU A 76 -18.77 -15.78 -8.84
N ILE A 77 -17.65 -15.07 -8.72
CA ILE A 77 -16.89 -14.45 -9.81
C ILE A 77 -15.39 -14.74 -9.55
N PRO A 78 -14.48 -14.57 -10.53
CA PRO A 78 -13.05 -14.72 -10.29
C PRO A 78 -12.59 -13.86 -9.11
N PRO A 79 -11.81 -14.40 -8.15
CA PRO A 79 -11.26 -13.61 -7.05
C PRO A 79 -10.44 -12.44 -7.56
N VAL A 80 -10.60 -11.29 -6.90
CA VAL A 80 -9.93 -10.04 -7.28
C VAL A 80 -8.76 -9.79 -6.33
N ASN A 81 -7.62 -9.37 -6.87
CA ASN A 81 -6.49 -8.89 -6.08
C ASN A 81 -6.15 -7.46 -6.47
N PHE A 82 -6.33 -6.53 -5.54
CA PHE A 82 -5.83 -5.16 -5.70
C PHE A 82 -4.50 -5.03 -4.99
N VAL A 83 -3.49 -4.56 -5.72
CA VAL A 83 -2.16 -4.30 -5.20
C VAL A 83 -1.78 -2.87 -5.54
N ASP A 84 -1.44 -2.09 -4.52
CA ASP A 84 -0.86 -0.76 -4.70
C ASP A 84 -0.11 -0.28 -3.46
N PHE A 85 0.62 0.81 -3.62
CA PHE A 85 1.31 1.49 -2.52
C PHE A 85 0.34 2.29 -1.65
N VAL A 86 0.60 2.31 -0.33
CA VAL A 86 -0.10 3.19 0.60
C VAL A 86 0.74 4.46 0.77
N MET A 87 0.14 5.64 0.59
CA MET A 87 0.86 6.93 0.65
C MET A 87 0.75 7.62 2.01
N GLU A 88 -0.32 7.34 2.75
CA GLU A 88 -0.57 7.94 4.07
C GLU A 88 0.54 7.55 5.06
N ASP A 89 1.20 8.56 5.64
CA ASP A 89 2.34 8.39 6.56
C ASP A 89 3.47 7.49 6.01
N ALA A 90 3.63 7.43 4.68
CA ALA A 90 4.67 6.66 4.00
C ALA A 90 5.81 7.55 3.47
N TYR A 91 7.00 6.97 3.34
CA TYR A 91 8.07 7.53 2.50
C TYR A 91 7.71 7.31 1.05
N VAL A 92 7.70 8.37 0.26
CA VAL A 92 7.27 8.33 -1.12
C VAL A 92 8.35 8.84 -2.05
N LYS A 93 8.35 8.31 -3.27
CA LYS A 93 9.16 8.81 -4.38
C LYS A 93 8.32 8.78 -5.65
N LYS A 94 8.44 9.82 -6.46
CA LYS A 94 7.94 9.80 -7.84
C LYS A 94 8.99 9.15 -8.74
N THR A 95 8.58 8.10 -9.45
CA THR A 95 9.44 7.39 -10.41
C THR A 95 9.67 8.21 -11.68
N GLU A 96 10.67 7.82 -12.47
CA GLU A 96 10.92 8.42 -13.79
C GLU A 96 9.74 8.28 -14.76
N PHE A 97 8.88 7.28 -14.54
CA PHE A 97 7.66 7.04 -15.31
C PHE A 97 6.43 7.83 -14.81
N GLY A 98 6.57 8.58 -13.71
CA GLY A 98 5.54 9.45 -13.17
C GLY A 98 4.65 8.82 -12.09
N ASP A 99 4.73 7.51 -11.89
CA ASP A 99 4.04 6.78 -10.81
C ASP A 99 4.68 7.11 -9.44
N TYR A 100 3.85 7.25 -8.40
CA TYR A 100 4.33 7.32 -7.01
C TYR A 100 4.51 5.92 -6.43
N VAL A 101 5.63 5.71 -5.76
CA VAL A 101 5.93 4.49 -5.01
C VAL A 101 6.19 4.83 -3.55
N SER A 102 5.98 3.87 -2.65
CA SER A 102 6.21 4.08 -1.21
C SER A 102 6.86 2.88 -0.52
N ASN A 103 7.22 3.04 0.75
CA ASN A 103 7.69 1.92 1.57
C ASN A 103 6.56 1.00 2.08
N TYR A 104 5.29 1.33 1.82
CA TYR A 104 4.13 0.54 2.25
C TYR A 104 3.46 -0.06 1.03
N ILE A 105 3.27 -1.37 1.02
CA ILE A 105 2.48 -2.00 -0.03
C ILE A 105 1.33 -2.78 0.58
N GLN A 106 0.15 -2.65 -0.05
CA GLN A 106 -1.06 -3.35 0.32
C GLN A 106 -1.47 -4.28 -0.81
N SER A 107 -1.77 -5.53 -0.48
CA SER A 107 -2.46 -6.48 -1.35
C SER A 107 -3.77 -6.88 -0.68
N THR A 108 -4.87 -6.67 -1.39
CA THR A 108 -6.22 -6.97 -0.94
C THR A 108 -6.82 -8.03 -1.85
N TRP A 109 -7.01 -9.23 -1.30
CA TRP A 109 -7.78 -10.28 -1.96
C TRP A 109 -9.25 -10.18 -1.60
N ILE A 110 -10.12 -10.26 -2.60
CA ILE A 110 -11.57 -10.19 -2.47
C ILE A 110 -12.17 -11.44 -3.09
N PHE A 111 -13.00 -12.13 -2.31
CA PHE A 111 -13.65 -13.37 -2.70
C PHE A 111 -15.17 -13.27 -2.57
N PHE A 112 -15.88 -14.03 -3.40
CA PHE A 112 -17.33 -13.91 -3.57
C PHE A 112 -17.96 -15.27 -3.37
N SER A 113 -18.65 -15.46 -2.25
CA SER A 113 -19.47 -16.65 -2.00
C SER A 113 -20.92 -16.43 -2.44
N SER A 114 -21.76 -17.42 -2.17
CA SER A 114 -23.19 -17.36 -2.47
C SER A 114 -23.93 -16.32 -1.63
N THR A 115 -23.47 -16.01 -0.41
CA THR A 115 -24.14 -15.15 0.58
C THR A 115 -23.33 -13.92 1.00
N GLN A 116 -22.00 -13.98 0.87
CA GLN A 116 -21.06 -13.02 1.46
C GLN A 116 -19.88 -12.68 0.55
N VAL A 117 -19.28 -11.52 0.83
CA VAL A 117 -18.02 -11.05 0.27
C VAL A 117 -16.97 -11.10 1.37
N TYR A 118 -15.84 -11.73 1.08
CA TYR A 118 -14.72 -11.87 2.00
C TYR A 118 -13.53 -11.05 1.50
N LEU A 119 -12.87 -10.35 2.40
CA LEU A 119 -11.66 -9.60 2.11
C LEU A 119 -10.53 -10.05 3.02
N TYR A 120 -9.35 -10.18 2.44
CA TYR A 120 -8.09 -10.32 3.16
C TYR A 120 -7.16 -9.19 2.74
N ILE A 121 -6.82 -8.31 3.68
CA ILE A 121 -5.92 -7.19 3.47
C ILE A 121 -4.59 -7.51 4.10
N TYR A 122 -3.53 -7.47 3.29
CA TYR A 122 -2.16 -7.63 3.74
C TYR A 122 -1.35 -6.37 3.41
N THR A 123 -0.98 -5.62 4.44
CA THR A 123 -0.08 -4.47 4.29
C THR A 123 1.27 -4.82 4.90
N PHE A 124 2.36 -4.60 4.17
CA PHE A 124 3.71 -4.77 4.72
C PHE A 124 4.63 -3.61 4.37
N TRP A 125 5.60 -3.41 5.26
CA TRP A 125 6.61 -2.39 5.11
C TRP A 125 7.81 -2.99 4.39
N LEU A 126 8.27 -2.33 3.34
CA LEU A 126 9.42 -2.75 2.55
C LEU A 126 10.75 -2.42 3.26
N ASP A 127 10.74 -1.40 4.11
CA ASP A 127 11.94 -0.85 4.76
C ASP A 127 12.14 -1.30 6.22
N ARG A 128 11.30 -2.20 6.74
CA ARG A 128 11.37 -2.72 8.12
C ARG A 128 10.56 -4.01 8.28
N ASP A 129 10.83 -4.77 9.34
CA ASP A 129 10.09 -6.00 9.65
C ASP A 129 8.73 -5.70 10.30
N LYS A 130 7.81 -5.13 9.52
CA LYS A 130 6.45 -4.81 9.96
C LYS A 130 5.43 -5.23 8.91
N LYS A 131 4.30 -5.74 9.41
CA LYS A 131 3.12 -6.09 8.60
C LYS A 131 1.84 -5.89 9.40
N LYS A 132 0.72 -5.80 8.67
CA LYS A 132 -0.64 -5.77 9.17
C LYS A 132 -1.46 -6.74 8.33
N GLU A 133 -2.27 -7.55 8.99
CA GLU A 133 -3.20 -8.48 8.34
C GLU A 133 -4.60 -8.19 8.89
N GLU A 134 -5.58 -8.07 8.01
CA GLU A 134 -6.98 -7.84 8.37
C GLU A 134 -7.87 -8.73 7.51
N THR A 135 -8.97 -9.20 8.09
CA THR A 135 -10.01 -9.96 7.40
C THR A 135 -11.34 -9.25 7.60
N PHE A 136 -12.13 -9.13 6.54
CA PHE A 136 -13.48 -8.61 6.59
C PHE A 136 -14.45 -9.56 5.90
N GLU A 137 -15.68 -9.57 6.39
CA GLU A 137 -16.75 -10.40 5.88
C GLU A 137 -18.02 -9.54 5.88
N TYR A 138 -18.68 -9.47 4.73
CA TYR A 138 -19.89 -8.68 4.54
C TYR A 138 -20.95 -9.53 3.85
N PHE A 139 -22.16 -9.62 4.43
CA PHE A 139 -23.30 -10.14 3.69
C PHE A 139 -23.67 -9.16 2.56
N TYR A 140 -24.04 -9.66 1.38
CA TYR A 140 -24.40 -8.79 0.25
C TYR A 140 -25.51 -7.79 0.60
N LYS A 141 -26.49 -8.20 1.42
CA LYS A 141 -27.60 -7.36 1.88
C LYS A 141 -27.13 -6.13 2.68
N ASP A 142 -26.01 -6.23 3.38
CA ASP A 142 -25.47 -5.18 4.25
C ASP A 142 -24.56 -4.22 3.47
N ILE A 143 -24.12 -4.59 2.26
CA ILE A 143 -23.32 -3.73 1.40
C ILE A 143 -24.24 -2.73 0.69
N THR A 144 -24.11 -1.46 1.03
CA THR A 144 -24.82 -0.36 0.38
C THR A 144 -24.29 -0.16 -1.04
N ALA A 145 -22.98 -0.09 -1.21
CA ALA A 145 -22.34 0.11 -2.51
C ALA A 145 -20.88 -0.35 -2.52
N MET A 146 -20.40 -0.71 -3.71
CA MET A 146 -18.98 -0.87 -4.03
C MET A 146 -18.60 0.16 -5.09
N SER A 147 -17.48 0.86 -4.93
CA SER A 147 -17.05 1.86 -5.91
C SER A 147 -15.56 2.15 -5.89
N THR A 148 -15.09 2.76 -6.98
CA THR A 148 -13.80 3.45 -7.03
C THR A 148 -13.95 4.84 -6.45
N SER A 149 -12.89 5.33 -5.83
CA SER A 149 -12.86 6.60 -5.12
C SER A 149 -11.44 7.15 -5.08
N PHE A 150 -11.32 8.47 -4.93
CA PHE A 150 -10.04 9.17 -4.84
C PHE A 150 -9.83 9.68 -3.43
N ARG A 151 -8.60 9.55 -2.93
CA ARG A 151 -8.25 10.00 -1.59
C ARG A 151 -6.90 10.72 -1.60
N GLU A 152 -6.93 11.94 -1.09
CA GLU A 152 -5.71 12.66 -0.72
C GLU A 152 -5.07 12.01 0.51
N SER A 153 -3.79 11.67 0.37
CA SER A 153 -2.98 11.09 1.43
C SER A 153 -1.83 12.03 1.76
N ARG A 154 -1.59 12.22 3.05
CA ARG A 154 -0.50 13.04 3.56
C ARG A 154 0.71 12.15 3.80
N THR A 155 1.81 12.43 3.10
CA THR A 155 3.01 11.59 3.18
C THR A 155 3.84 11.87 4.43
N LYS A 156 4.73 10.94 4.77
CA LYS A 156 5.66 11.13 5.88
C LYS A 156 6.70 12.18 5.52
N SER A 157 7.04 13.05 6.47
CA SER A 157 8.16 13.97 6.28
C SER A 157 9.47 13.18 6.14
N VAL A 158 10.16 13.38 5.02
CA VAL A 158 11.47 12.78 4.76
C VAL A 158 12.54 13.63 5.47
N LEU A 159 13.60 13.06 6.02
CA LEU A 159 14.77 13.85 6.43
C LEU A 159 15.73 13.92 5.23
N THR A 160 15.83 15.07 4.58
CA THR A 160 16.85 15.31 3.57
C THR A 160 18.17 15.68 4.25
N TYR A 161 19.21 14.92 3.98
CA TYR A 161 20.57 15.24 4.42
C TYR A 161 21.29 16.02 3.32
N LYS A 162 21.35 17.35 3.43
CA LYS A 162 22.27 18.15 2.62
C LYS A 162 23.66 18.05 3.22
N LYS A 163 24.56 17.32 2.58
CA LYS A 163 25.99 17.40 2.92
C LYS A 163 26.43 18.84 2.67
N GLY A 164 26.96 19.52 3.71
CA GLY A 164 27.78 20.71 3.44
C GLY A 164 28.94 20.29 2.54
N GLY A 165 29.51 21.22 1.76
CA GLY A 165 30.62 20.91 0.83
C GLY A 165 31.83 20.25 1.52
N CYS A 166 32.97 20.17 0.84
CA CYS A 166 34.17 19.41 1.29
C CYS A 166 34.60 19.62 2.77
N PHE A 167 34.18 20.71 3.42
CA PHE A 167 34.40 21.03 4.85
C PHE A 167 33.12 21.37 5.65
N GLY A 168 31.92 21.14 5.11
CA GLY A 168 30.67 21.57 5.73
C GLY A 168 30.02 20.49 6.60
N ARG A 169 29.48 20.90 7.76
CA ARG A 169 28.63 20.04 8.61
C ARG A 169 27.40 19.57 7.82
N GLN A 170 26.97 18.35 8.07
CA GLN A 170 25.74 17.78 7.51
C GLN A 170 24.54 18.61 7.97
N LYS A 171 23.78 19.19 7.04
CA LYS A 171 22.52 19.86 7.31
C LYS A 171 21.39 18.85 7.13
N VAL A 172 20.66 18.58 8.21
CA VAL A 172 19.41 17.83 8.15
C VAL A 172 18.29 18.84 7.89
N SER A 173 17.55 18.69 6.80
CA SER A 173 16.29 19.39 6.57
C SER A 173 15.15 18.38 6.57
N LEU A 174 14.07 18.65 7.29
CA LEU A 174 12.81 17.94 7.06
C LEU A 174 12.32 18.32 5.66
N ALA A 175 12.29 17.38 4.74
CA ALA A 175 11.57 17.51 3.49
C ALA A 175 10.08 17.70 3.79
N ASN A 176 9.48 18.56 2.99
CA ASN A 176 8.07 18.86 3.07
C ASN A 176 7.26 17.59 2.80
N THR A 177 6.27 17.35 3.64
CA THR A 177 5.19 16.40 3.36
C THR A 177 4.51 16.76 2.04
N GLU A 178 4.19 15.75 1.24
CA GLU A 178 3.41 15.87 0.01
C GLU A 178 1.95 15.45 0.27
N ILE A 179 1.03 16.01 -0.50
CA ILE A 179 -0.36 15.55 -0.58
C ILE A 179 -0.51 14.86 -1.93
N ILE A 180 -0.78 13.56 -1.91
CA ILE A 180 -0.90 12.72 -3.11
C ILE A 180 -2.32 12.19 -3.18
N GLU A 181 -3.01 12.44 -4.29
CA GLU A 181 -4.29 11.80 -4.59
C GLU A 181 -4.04 10.37 -5.10
N THR A 182 -4.74 9.41 -4.51
CA THR A 182 -4.63 7.99 -4.85
C THR A 182 -5.98 7.40 -5.20
N THR A 183 -6.00 6.46 -6.14
CA THR A 183 -7.17 5.65 -6.44
C THR A 183 -7.33 4.55 -5.38
N ASN A 184 -8.57 4.37 -4.92
CA ASN A 184 -8.92 3.40 -3.90
C ASN A 184 -10.22 2.69 -4.29
N PHE A 185 -10.31 1.41 -3.94
CA PHE A 185 -11.59 0.71 -3.92
C PHE A 185 -12.24 0.90 -2.54
N GLN A 186 -13.56 1.09 -2.51
CA GLN A 186 -14.32 1.20 -1.27
C GLN A 186 -15.54 0.28 -1.25
N ILE A 187 -15.81 -0.28 -0.06
CA ILE A 187 -17.06 -0.95 0.29
C ILE A 187 -17.78 -0.06 1.32
N ILE A 188 -19.01 0.30 1.02
CA ILE A 188 -19.85 1.14 1.88
C ILE A 188 -20.91 0.25 2.53
N VAL A 189 -21.01 0.31 3.86
CA VAL A 189 -22.04 -0.34 4.67
C VAL A 189 -22.74 0.72 5.53
N PRO A 190 -23.88 0.43 6.19
CA PRO A 190 -24.49 1.38 7.10
C PRO A 190 -23.53 1.85 8.20
N GLY A 191 -23.24 3.15 8.23
CA GLY A 191 -22.40 3.78 9.26
C GLY A 191 -20.89 3.64 9.07
N ASP A 192 -20.40 2.92 8.05
CA ASP A 192 -18.96 2.70 7.86
C ASP A 192 -18.55 2.57 6.38
N LYS A 193 -17.25 2.75 6.12
CA LYS A 193 -16.63 2.58 4.80
C LYS A 193 -15.26 1.93 4.95
N LEU A 194 -15.09 0.78 4.29
CA LEU A 194 -13.79 0.18 4.11
C LEU A 194 -13.12 0.76 2.86
N TRP A 195 -11.85 1.15 2.99
CA TRP A 195 -11.03 1.66 1.90
C TRP A 195 -9.81 0.77 1.72
N VAL A 196 -9.51 0.42 0.48
CA VAL A 196 -8.30 -0.34 0.12
C VAL A 196 -7.60 0.31 -1.07
N SER A 197 -6.27 0.30 -1.02
CA SER A 197 -5.43 0.83 -2.08
C SER A 197 -5.59 0.01 -3.36
N MET A 198 -5.73 0.71 -4.48
CA MET A 198 -5.98 0.09 -5.79
C MET A 198 -5.35 0.94 -6.88
N LYS A 199 -4.46 0.35 -7.69
CA LYS A 199 -3.91 1.05 -8.84
C LYS A 199 -5.02 1.40 -9.84
N GLY A 200 -5.08 2.66 -10.27
CA GLY A 200 -6.08 3.18 -11.22
C GLY A 200 -5.84 2.75 -12.68
N ILE A 201 -5.88 1.44 -12.94
CA ILE A 201 -5.72 0.84 -14.28
C ILE A 201 -7.03 0.21 -14.76
N GLU A 202 -7.21 0.14 -16.08
CA GLU A 202 -8.43 -0.39 -16.72
C GLU A 202 -8.82 -1.80 -16.25
N GLN A 203 -7.82 -2.66 -16.02
CA GLN A 203 -8.05 -4.02 -15.49
C GLN A 203 -8.74 -3.97 -14.12
N ASN A 204 -8.28 -3.11 -13.21
CA ASN A 204 -8.86 -2.98 -11.88
C ASN A 204 -10.27 -2.37 -11.94
N GLU A 205 -10.48 -1.38 -12.80
CA GLU A 205 -11.81 -0.82 -13.01
C GLU A 205 -12.79 -1.86 -13.58
N THR A 206 -12.34 -2.71 -14.49
CA THR A 206 -13.15 -3.83 -15.01
C THR A 206 -13.55 -4.79 -13.89
N CYS A 207 -12.62 -5.15 -13.01
CA CYS A 207 -12.93 -5.93 -11.81
C CYS A 207 -13.98 -5.22 -10.94
N VAL A 208 -13.84 -3.91 -10.70
CA VAL A 208 -14.85 -3.12 -9.96
C VAL A 208 -16.23 -3.18 -10.59
N GLN A 209 -16.34 -3.13 -11.93
CA GLN A 209 -17.64 -3.27 -12.59
C GLN A 209 -18.24 -4.68 -12.39
N ALA A 210 -17.43 -5.73 -12.50
CA ALA A 210 -17.88 -7.10 -12.26
C ALA A 210 -18.39 -7.29 -10.81
N MET A 211 -17.66 -6.74 -9.83
CA MET A 211 -18.08 -6.77 -8.41
C MET A 211 -19.39 -6.02 -8.18
N LYS A 212 -19.56 -4.84 -8.80
CA LYS A 212 -20.82 -4.07 -8.73
C LYS A 212 -21.99 -4.84 -9.35
N GLN A 213 -21.77 -5.48 -10.49
CA GLN A 213 -22.79 -6.31 -11.14
C GLN A 213 -23.19 -7.47 -10.24
N LYS A 214 -22.22 -8.17 -9.64
CA LYS A 214 -22.47 -9.26 -8.71
C LYS A 214 -23.27 -8.82 -7.48
N LEU A 215 -22.95 -7.65 -6.92
CA LEU A 215 -23.69 -7.07 -5.81
C LEU A 215 -25.16 -6.82 -6.19
N ARG A 216 -25.45 -6.31 -7.39
CA ARG A 216 -26.84 -6.09 -7.85
C ARG A 216 -27.61 -7.39 -7.98
N GLU A 217 -26.97 -8.41 -8.57
CA GLU A 217 -27.56 -9.76 -8.69
C GLU A 217 -27.94 -10.34 -7.33
N LYS A 218 -27.07 -10.18 -6.32
CA LYS A 218 -27.30 -10.73 -4.97
C LYS A 218 -28.24 -9.89 -4.10
N LYS A 219 -28.50 -8.62 -4.44
CA LYS A 219 -29.47 -7.77 -3.72
C LYS A 219 -30.88 -7.85 -4.29
N ASN A 220 -31.03 -8.28 -5.54
CA ASN A 220 -32.32 -8.38 -6.23
C ASN A 220 -32.92 -9.80 -6.19
N ASN A 221 -32.20 -10.76 -5.60
CA ASN A 221 -32.64 -12.13 -5.33
C ASN A 221 -32.78 -12.33 -3.83
#